data_AF-A0A2N5XBQ3-F1
#
_entry.id   AF-A0A2N5XBQ3-F1
#
_cell.length_a   1.000
_cell.length_b   1.000
_cell.length_c   1.000
_cell.angle_alpha   90.00
_cell.angle_beta   90.00
_cell.angle_gamma   90.00
#
_symmetry.space_group_name_H-M   'P 1'
#
loop_
_entity.id
_entity.type
_entity.pdbx_description
1 polymer ?
#
loop_
_entity_poly.entity_id
_entity_poly.type
_entity_poly.pdbx_seq_one_letter_code
_entity_poly.pdbx_strand_id
1 'polypeptide(L)'
;MYEPIRSKSVHSTSPSPEPPRRSREEELDIQLAGHLAALLTVTDELRASAPSPDLDRAAEEIARRISGLRSGRAPARLGAQQFPS
;
A
#
# COMPACT_ATOMS: atom_id res chain seq x y z
N MET A 1 4.09 10.18 -58.42
CA MET A 1 4.27 9.27 -57.28
C MET A 1 4.97 10.03 -56.18
N TYR A 2 4.37 10.10 -54.99
CA TYR A 2 5.01 10.66 -53.81
C TYR A 2 5.44 9.47 -52.94
N GLU A 3 6.74 9.26 -52.77
CA GLU A 3 7.23 8.28 -51.81
C GLU A 3 7.25 8.95 -50.43
N PRO A 4 6.51 8.44 -49.43
CA PRO A 4 6.59 8.98 -48.09
C PRO A 4 7.96 8.66 -47.51
N ILE A 5 8.57 9.69 -46.92
CA ILE A 5 9.82 9.62 -46.18
C ILE A 5 9.74 8.44 -45.19
N ARG A 6 10.64 7.45 -45.33
CA ARG A 6 10.91 6.47 -44.26
C ARG A 6 11.52 7.24 -43.09
N SER A 7 10.67 7.85 -42.27
CA SER A 7 11.05 8.37 -40.98
C SER A 7 11.62 7.20 -40.19
N LYS A 8 12.94 7.21 -40.01
CA LYS A 8 13.60 6.36 -39.01
C LYS A 8 12.85 6.59 -37.70
N SER A 9 12.11 5.59 -37.25
CA SER A 9 11.55 5.60 -35.91
C SER A 9 12.74 5.59 -34.95
N VAL A 10 13.15 6.77 -34.50
CA VAL A 10 14.19 6.98 -33.47
C VAL A 10 13.66 6.71 -32.06
N HIS A 11 12.58 5.94 -31.93
CA HIS A 11 12.10 5.50 -30.61
C HIS A 11 12.89 4.27 -30.18
N SER A 12 14.20 4.46 -30.02
CA SER A 12 15.05 3.50 -29.33
C SER A 12 15.05 3.84 -27.84
N THR A 13 14.47 2.91 -27.08
CA THR A 13 15.01 2.40 -25.82
C THR A 13 14.98 3.33 -24.59
N SER A 14 13.89 3.16 -23.83
CA SER A 14 13.85 3.05 -22.35
C SER A 14 13.96 4.31 -21.49
N PRO A 15 12.89 4.66 -20.75
CA PRO A 15 12.97 4.48 -19.31
C PRO A 15 12.82 2.99 -19.04
N SER A 16 13.78 2.34 -18.39
CA SER A 16 13.41 1.16 -17.62
C SER A 16 12.24 1.61 -16.75
N PRO A 17 11.02 1.05 -16.84
CA PRO A 17 10.11 1.21 -15.73
C PRO A 17 10.92 0.68 -14.55
N GLU A 18 11.24 1.54 -13.57
CA GLU A 18 11.63 1.00 -12.28
C GLU A 18 10.60 -0.09 -11.98
N PRO A 19 11.02 -1.34 -11.71
CA PRO A 19 10.05 -2.31 -11.23
C PRO A 19 9.31 -1.61 -10.09
N PRO A 20 7.96 -1.65 -10.08
CA PRO A 20 7.21 -0.86 -9.13
C PRO A 20 7.79 -1.17 -7.74
N ARG A 21 8.19 -0.11 -7.02
CA ARG A 21 8.95 -0.21 -5.76
C ARG A 21 8.20 -1.04 -4.69
N ARG A 22 6.94 -1.39 -4.97
CA ARG A 22 6.01 -2.28 -4.27
C ARG A 22 5.19 -3.06 -5.31
N SER A 23 4.85 -4.30 -5.03
CA SER A 23 3.87 -5.07 -5.79
C SER A 23 2.48 -4.46 -5.63
N ARG A 24 1.60 -4.57 -6.64
CA ARG A 24 0.21 -4.11 -6.56
C ARG A 24 -0.55 -4.69 -5.36
N GLU A 25 -0.28 -5.96 -5.03
CA GLU A 25 -0.81 -6.61 -3.84
C GLU A 25 -0.41 -5.88 -2.56
N GLU A 26 0.87 -5.51 -2.44
CA GLU A 26 1.36 -4.76 -1.29
C GLU A 26 0.73 -3.36 -1.20
N GLU A 27 0.39 -2.72 -2.32
CA GLU A 27 -0.34 -1.45 -2.35
C GLU A 27 -1.77 -1.61 -1.85
N LEU A 28 -2.46 -2.67 -2.28
CA LEU A 28 -3.80 -3.01 -1.80
C LEU A 28 -3.79 -3.31 -0.30
N ASP A 29 -2.75 -3.96 0.20
CA ASP A 29 -2.60 -4.22 1.63
C ASP A 29 -2.40 -2.94 2.44
N ILE A 30 -1.68 -1.92 1.92
CA ILE A 30 -1.61 -0.63 2.65
C ILE A 30 -2.97 0.01 2.70
N GLN A 31 -3.66 0.04 1.55
CA GLN A 31 -4.96 0.67 1.44
C GLN A 31 -5.94 -0.02 2.37
N LEU A 32 -6.01 -1.34 2.36
CA LEU A 32 -6.87 -2.11 3.25
C LEU A 32 -6.53 -1.87 4.72
N ALA A 33 -5.25 -1.89 5.09
CA ALA A 33 -4.83 -1.60 6.46
C ALA A 33 -5.23 -0.17 6.90
N GLY A 34 -5.17 0.80 5.99
CA GLY A 34 -5.61 2.17 6.22
C GLY A 34 -7.12 2.29 6.42
N HIS A 35 -7.91 1.64 5.57
CA HIS A 35 -9.38 1.63 5.71
C HIS A 35 -9.84 0.92 6.98
N LEU A 36 -9.23 -0.21 7.32
CA LEU A 36 -9.52 -0.92 8.57
C LEU A 36 -9.14 -0.09 9.79
N ALA A 37 -8.03 0.65 9.75
CA ALA A 37 -7.68 1.57 10.82
C ALA A 37 -8.71 2.69 10.99
N ALA A 38 -9.18 3.29 9.90
CA ALA A 38 -10.25 4.29 9.95
C ALA A 38 -11.56 3.71 10.52
N LEU A 39 -11.93 2.50 10.11
CA LEU A 39 -13.11 1.80 10.65
C LEU A 39 -12.96 1.50 12.15
N LEU A 40 -11.76 1.09 12.60
CA LEU A 40 -11.48 0.87 14.01
C LEU A 40 -11.65 2.16 14.81
N THR A 41 -11.12 3.28 14.32
CA THR A 41 -11.30 4.60 14.97
C THR A 41 -12.78 4.95 15.13
N VAL A 42 -13.59 4.82 14.09
CA VAL A 42 -15.05 5.05 14.18
C VAL A 42 -15.70 4.10 15.18
N THR A 43 -15.25 2.84 15.24
CA THR A 43 -15.78 1.84 16.18
C THR A 43 -15.44 2.19 17.63
N ASP A 44 -14.23 2.71 17.90
CA ASP A 44 -13.82 3.19 19.22
C ASP A 44 -14.62 4.43 19.65
N GLU A 45 -14.87 5.37 18.73
CA GLU A 45 -15.73 6.55 18.98
C GLU A 45 -17.18 6.16 19.31
N LEU A 46 -17.75 5.20 18.57
CA LEU A 46 -19.08 4.67 18.83
C LEU A 46 -19.14 3.99 20.21
N ARG A 47 -18.11 3.25 20.58
CA ARG A 47 -18.05 2.56 21.87
C ARG A 47 -17.92 3.51 23.05
N ALA A 48 -17.20 4.62 22.87
CA ALA A 48 -17.13 5.69 23.85
C ALA A 48 -18.51 6.34 24.08
N SER A 49 -19.35 6.40 23.04
CA SER A 49 -20.69 7.02 23.10
C SER A 49 -21.78 6.05 23.56
N ALA A 50 -21.69 4.78 23.16
CA ALA A 50 -22.66 3.74 23.45
C ALA A 50 -21.95 2.37 23.56
N PRO A 51 -21.52 1.99 24.77
CA PRO A 51 -20.84 0.71 24.99
C PRO A 51 -21.74 -0.47 24.60
N SER A 52 -21.18 -1.41 23.84
CA SER A 52 -21.86 -2.64 23.44
C SER A 52 -20.84 -3.78 23.28
N PRO A 53 -21.16 -5.00 23.76
CA PRO A 53 -20.26 -6.15 23.63
C PRO A 53 -20.00 -6.53 22.16
N ASP A 54 -20.92 -6.21 21.25
CA ASP A 54 -20.73 -6.44 19.83
C ASP A 54 -19.68 -5.49 19.23
N LEU A 55 -19.61 -4.25 19.73
CA LEU A 55 -18.60 -3.26 19.30
C LEU A 55 -17.21 -3.62 19.82
N ASP A 56 -17.11 -4.17 21.04
CA ASP A 56 -15.85 -4.70 21.58
C ASP A 56 -15.32 -5.83 20.70
N ARG A 57 -16.19 -6.80 20.38
CA ARG A 57 -15.83 -7.91 19.51
C ARG A 57 -15.41 -7.44 18.12
N ALA A 58 -16.16 -6.52 17.52
CA ALA A 58 -15.86 -5.98 16.21
C ALA A 58 -14.48 -5.29 16.17
N ALA A 59 -14.18 -4.48 17.19
CA ALA A 59 -12.90 -3.78 17.27
C ALA A 59 -11.71 -4.74 17.44
N GLU A 60 -11.86 -5.79 18.25
CA GLU A 60 -10.84 -6.82 18.37
C GLU A 60 -10.60 -7.57 17.05
N GLU A 61 -11.67 -7.91 16.32
CA GLU A 61 -11.58 -8.55 15.00
C GLU A 61 -10.85 -7.68 13.99
N ILE A 62 -11.18 -6.38 13.95
CA ILE A 62 -10.52 -5.40 13.08
C ILE A 62 -9.03 -5.24 13.46
N ALA A 63 -8.71 -5.11 14.75
CA ALA A 63 -7.34 -4.97 15.24
C ALA A 63 -6.47 -6.20 14.89
N ARG A 64 -7.03 -7.42 15.01
CA ARG A 64 -6.37 -8.65 14.56
C ARG A 64 -6.10 -8.64 13.06
N ARG A 65 -7.04 -8.18 12.24
CA ARG A 65 -6.88 -8.10 10.79
C ARG A 65 -5.80 -7.10 10.39
N ILE A 66 -5.80 -5.91 11.01
CA ILE A 66 -4.76 -4.89 10.80
C ILE A 66 -3.38 -5.44 11.15
N SER A 67 -3.26 -6.14 12.29
CA SER A 67 -2.00 -6.75 12.72
C SER A 67 -1.49 -7.77 11.70
N GLY A 68 -2.36 -8.64 11.18
CA GLY A 68 -2.00 -9.59 10.12
C GLY A 68 -1.46 -8.92 8.85
N LEU A 69 -2.12 -7.84 8.40
CA LEU A 69 -1.67 -7.07 7.22
C LEU A 69 -0.33 -6.35 7.45
N ARG A 70 -0.02 -5.98 8.70
CA ARG A 70 1.24 -5.33 9.07
C ARG A 70 2.37 -6.32 9.32
N SER A 71 2.08 -7.53 9.81
CA SER A 71 3.08 -8.59 10.03
C SER A 71 3.70 -9.11 8.74
N GLY A 72 2.96 -9.07 7.62
CA GLY A 72 3.52 -9.37 6.29
C GLY A 72 4.41 -8.27 5.72
N ARG A 73 4.50 -7.11 6.39
CA ARG A 73 5.14 -5.91 5.86
C ARG A 73 6.29 -5.49 6.78
N ALA A 74 7.51 -5.97 6.50
CA ALA A 74 8.69 -5.35 7.08
C ALA A 74 8.66 -3.85 6.74
N PRO A 75 8.86 -2.94 7.72
CA PRO A 75 8.98 -1.53 7.42
C PRO A 75 10.11 -1.38 6.43
N ALA A 76 9.80 -0.87 5.23
CA ALA A 76 10.81 -0.52 4.25
C ALA A 76 11.62 0.60 4.88
N ARG A 77 12.71 0.23 5.58
CA ARG A 77 13.66 1.21 6.11
C ARG A 77 14.15 1.99 4.91
N LEU A 78 13.76 3.26 4.85
CA LEU A 78 14.36 4.25 3.96
C LEU A 78 15.87 4.04 4.03
N GLY A 79 16.47 3.76 2.86
CA GLY A 79 17.78 3.14 2.74
C GLY A 79 18.79 3.66 3.74
N ALA A 80 19.21 2.79 4.65
CA ALA A 80 20.51 2.95 5.30
C ALA A 80 21.55 2.78 4.18
N GLN A 81 21.91 3.90 3.54
CA GLN A 81 23.09 3.97 2.70
C GLN A 81 24.28 3.71 3.64
N GLN A 82 24.71 2.45 3.65
CA GLN A 82 25.97 2.05 4.25
C GLN A 82 27.06 2.68 3.37
N PHE A 83 27.72 3.72 3.88
CA PHE A 83 28.95 4.23 3.30
C PHE A 83 30.08 3.26 3.68
N PRO A 84 30.75 2.60 2.71
CA PRO A 84 31.98 1.87 3.02
C PRO A 84 33.12 2.86 3.30
N SER A 85 33.95 2.48 4.27
CA SER A 85 35.07 3.26 4.83
C SER A 85 36.29 3.34 3.93
#